data_AF-A0A956KQA7-F1
#
_entry.id   AF-A0A956KQA7-F1
#
_cell.length_a   1.000
_cell.length_b   1.000
_cell.length_c   1.000
_cell.angle_alpha   90.00
_cell.angle_beta   90.00
_cell.angle_gamma   90.00
#
_symmetry.space_group_name_H-M   'P 1'
#
loop_
_entity.id
_entity.type
_entity.pdbx_description
1 polymer ?
#
loop_
_entity_poly.entity_id
_entity_poly.type
_entity_poly.pdbx_seq_one_letter_code
_entity_poly.pdbx_strand_id
1 'polypeptide(L)'
;PTETDEDVAGIVETGRMVRGVARELKLERMPTVTVSVSQHVPKPHTPFQWAAMDSMEDLETKVRMLRDMAKRAKLGLKTHDVRESWLECLFARGDRRLGDVLEAAYRAGARFDGWKEHFDFELWLDALERCGVEPERYTRTLPVGAALPWSHLDMQLEPGFLEGEYRKALRSRVSPPCGKPAGAKVHHTTVADAQAEQKRLVCYDCGGACDMGKMRSERIGFLTKMGATEPGCEAEIEAEVEAESQAEIDAEPSAFVSVDRLRGRMAQSVLADDSAFKQAAEAPFSKVRLFFAKRGTLRFLSHLDLIRIIPRMFRRAGIEMAFSRGFSPQPRMSFGPALALGMGADEEVLDCDLLLERSAQDMADLLDEAARQAIADALLERLRAAAPPGMEIVSARIVAPGELTLR
;
A
#
# COMPACT_ATOMS: atom_id res chain seq x y z
N PRO A 1 11.24 -6.52 15.21
CA PRO A 1 11.27 -7.18 16.54
C PRO A 1 12.65 -7.70 16.98
N THR A 2 13.58 -7.93 16.04
CA THR A 2 14.96 -8.35 16.34
C THR A 2 15.97 -7.22 16.16
N GLU A 3 15.51 -5.96 16.13
CA GLU A 3 16.40 -4.82 15.90
C GLU A 3 17.33 -4.60 17.09
N THR A 4 18.55 -4.23 16.78
CA THR A 4 19.60 -3.83 17.73
C THR A 4 19.78 -2.31 17.73
N ASP A 5 20.50 -1.78 18.71
CA ASP A 5 20.83 -0.34 18.74
C ASP A 5 21.64 0.09 17.50
N GLU A 6 22.44 -0.82 16.94
CA GLU A 6 23.17 -0.59 15.68
C GLU A 6 22.21 -0.46 14.49
N ASP A 7 21.19 -1.31 14.40
CA ASP A 7 20.16 -1.20 13.36
C ASP A 7 19.42 0.14 13.45
N VAL A 8 19.05 0.55 14.68
CA VAL A 8 18.37 1.82 14.93
C VAL A 8 19.28 3.00 14.55
N ALA A 9 20.56 2.96 14.92
CA ALA A 9 21.55 3.95 14.51
C ALA A 9 21.74 4.01 12.99
N GLY A 10 21.71 2.85 12.33
CA GLY A 10 21.82 2.66 10.88
C GLY A 10 20.77 3.45 10.08
N ILE A 11 19.57 3.68 10.65
CA ILE A 11 18.51 4.49 10.02
C ILE A 11 18.98 5.92 9.76
N VAL A 12 19.61 6.56 10.75
CA VAL A 12 20.11 7.93 10.63
C VAL A 12 21.40 7.97 9.81
N GLU A 13 22.28 6.97 9.96
CA GLU A 13 23.48 6.86 9.13
C GLU A 13 23.12 6.75 7.64
N THR A 14 22.07 6.01 7.28
CA THR A 14 21.56 5.96 5.91
C THR A 14 21.16 7.34 5.40
N GLY A 15 20.42 8.11 6.21
CA GLY A 15 20.09 9.50 5.87
C GLY A 15 21.33 10.40 5.73
N ARG A 16 22.36 10.18 6.55
CA ARG A 16 23.64 10.90 6.48
C ARG A 16 24.37 10.58 5.18
N MET A 17 24.40 9.30 4.78
CA MET A 17 25.00 8.84 3.53
C MET A 17 24.29 9.45 2.32
N VAL A 18 22.96 9.38 2.26
CA VAL A 18 22.16 9.99 1.18
C VAL A 18 22.44 11.49 1.05
N ARG A 19 22.55 12.20 2.18
CA ARG A 19 22.92 13.61 2.16
C ARG A 19 24.37 13.84 1.72
N GLY A 20 25.27 12.90 1.99
CA GLY A 20 26.66 12.90 1.51
C GLY A 20 26.75 12.90 -0.01
N VAL A 21 25.89 12.12 -0.69
CA VAL A 21 25.82 12.04 -2.15
C VAL A 21 25.60 13.42 -2.79
N ALA A 22 24.84 14.32 -2.16
CA ALA A 22 24.65 15.69 -2.66
C ALA A 22 25.97 16.48 -2.78
N ARG A 23 26.93 16.23 -1.87
CA ARG A 23 28.27 16.84 -1.93
C ARG A 23 29.09 16.27 -3.07
N GLU A 24 29.01 14.95 -3.26
CA GLU A 24 29.67 14.25 -4.36
C GLU A 24 29.12 14.74 -5.71
N LEU A 25 27.81 14.94 -5.82
CA LEU A 25 27.15 15.53 -6.99
C LEU A 25 27.42 17.03 -7.19
N LYS A 26 28.11 17.69 -6.24
CA LYS A 26 28.40 19.14 -6.27
C LYS A 26 27.15 20.00 -6.50
N LEU A 27 26.04 19.64 -5.86
CA LEU A 27 24.80 20.42 -5.97
C LEU A 27 25.02 21.82 -5.38
N GLU A 28 24.52 22.86 -6.06
CA GLU A 28 24.62 24.25 -5.60
C GLU A 28 23.95 24.48 -4.25
N ARG A 29 22.90 23.70 -3.94
CA ARG A 29 22.18 23.73 -2.68
C ARG A 29 22.10 22.34 -2.09
N MET A 30 22.38 22.25 -0.79
CA MET A 30 22.22 21.00 -0.04
C MET A 30 20.73 20.67 0.12
N PRO A 31 20.28 19.48 -0.32
CA PRO A 31 18.90 19.08 -0.10
C PRO A 31 18.62 18.83 1.38
N THR A 32 17.37 19.06 1.77
CA THR A 32 16.85 18.63 3.07
C THR A 32 16.49 17.15 2.96
N VAL A 33 17.21 16.30 3.69
CA VAL A 33 16.90 14.88 3.80
C VAL A 33 16.12 14.67 5.10
N THR A 34 14.93 14.07 5.00
CA THR A 34 14.08 13.74 6.15
C THR A 34 14.00 12.23 6.30
N VAL A 35 14.41 11.74 7.46
CA VAL A 35 14.28 10.33 7.86
C VAL A 35 12.94 10.19 8.57
N SER A 36 12.07 9.29 8.08
CA SER A 36 10.78 9.00 8.71
C SER A 36 10.84 7.62 9.35
N VAL A 37 10.58 7.55 10.65
CA VAL A 37 10.70 6.32 11.44
C VAL A 37 9.38 6.05 12.15
N SER A 38 8.90 4.82 12.08
CA SER A 38 7.70 4.37 12.78
C SER A 38 8.06 3.25 13.75
N GLN A 39 7.43 3.24 14.91
CA GLN A 39 7.57 2.20 15.91
C GLN A 39 6.98 0.88 15.40
N HIS A 40 7.55 -0.25 15.81
CA HIS A 40 6.98 -1.54 15.47
C HIS A 40 5.67 -1.77 16.23
N VAL A 41 4.56 -1.83 15.49
CA VAL A 41 3.24 -2.22 16.01
C VAL A 41 2.83 -3.55 15.39
N PRO A 42 2.78 -4.66 16.16
CA PRO A 42 2.31 -5.95 15.67
C PRO A 42 0.87 -5.85 15.11
N LYS A 43 0.69 -6.27 13.85
CA LYS A 43 -0.61 -6.21 13.17
C LYS A 43 -1.18 -7.61 12.90
N PRO A 44 -2.50 -7.80 13.05
CA PRO A 44 -3.20 -9.01 12.61
C PRO A 44 -2.85 -9.40 11.19
N HIS A 45 -2.79 -10.71 10.93
CA HIS A 45 -2.58 -11.28 9.61
C HIS A 45 -1.25 -10.87 8.94
N THR A 46 -0.27 -10.48 9.74
CA THR A 46 1.11 -10.25 9.30
C THR A 46 2.05 -11.29 9.92
N PRO A 47 3.23 -11.55 9.32
CA PRO A 47 4.21 -12.45 9.91
C PRO A 47 4.64 -12.03 11.32
N PHE A 48 4.56 -10.75 11.67
CA PHE A 48 4.93 -10.24 12.99
C PHE A 48 3.77 -10.12 13.98
N GLN A 49 2.60 -10.70 13.69
CA GLN A 49 1.43 -10.63 14.58
C GLN A 49 1.66 -11.23 15.98
N TRP A 50 2.64 -12.13 16.11
CA TRP A 50 3.04 -12.76 17.38
C TRP A 50 4.13 -11.98 18.13
N ALA A 51 4.79 -11.04 17.47
CA ALA A 51 5.91 -10.32 18.06
C ALA A 51 5.43 -9.41 19.20
N ALA A 52 6.32 -9.14 20.17
CA ALA A 52 6.11 -8.08 21.13
C ALA A 52 6.27 -6.71 20.47
N MET A 53 5.62 -5.71 21.07
CA MET A 53 6.03 -4.33 20.96
C MET A 53 6.99 -4.04 22.12
N ASP A 54 8.03 -3.24 21.86
CA ASP A 54 8.94 -2.78 22.90
C ASP A 54 8.21 -1.96 23.97
N SER A 55 8.82 -1.86 25.16
CA SER A 55 8.27 -1.02 26.22
C SER A 55 8.24 0.46 25.79
N MET A 56 7.34 1.26 26.37
CA MET A 56 7.33 2.70 26.10
C MET A 56 8.67 3.35 26.46
N GLU A 57 9.33 2.91 27.53
CA GLU A 57 10.65 3.40 27.94
C GLU A 57 11.74 3.13 26.90
N ASP A 58 11.78 1.90 26.37
CA ASP A 58 12.74 1.52 25.32
C ASP A 58 12.49 2.34 24.04
N LEU A 59 11.22 2.50 23.64
CA LEU A 59 10.84 3.29 22.47
C LEU A 59 11.21 4.76 22.65
N GLU A 60 10.96 5.35 23.82
CA GLU A 60 11.36 6.73 24.12
C GLU A 60 12.88 6.91 24.07
N THR A 61 13.63 5.92 24.57
CA THR A 61 15.09 5.91 24.52
C THR A 61 15.60 5.88 23.08
N LYS A 62 15.08 4.97 22.26
CA LYS A 62 15.41 4.86 20.83
C LYS A 62 15.05 6.14 20.06
N VAL A 63 13.87 6.71 20.29
CA VAL A 63 13.44 7.98 19.65
C VAL A 63 14.38 9.13 20.04
N ARG A 64 14.82 9.19 21.31
CA ARG A 64 15.78 10.20 21.78
C ARG A 64 17.13 10.05 21.09
N MET A 65 17.64 8.82 21.00
CA MET A 65 18.88 8.51 20.29
C MET A 65 18.81 8.96 18.83
N LEU A 66 17.75 8.57 18.10
CA LEU A 66 17.53 8.96 16.71
C LEU A 66 17.48 10.49 16.54
N ARG A 67 16.81 11.20 17.45
CA ARG A 67 16.70 12.67 17.42
C ARG A 67 18.05 13.35 17.59
N ASP A 68 18.86 12.87 18.53
CA ASP A 68 20.20 13.41 18.76
C ASP A 68 21.13 13.15 17.57
N MET A 69 21.10 11.93 17.02
CA MET A 69 21.87 11.58 15.83
C MET A 69 21.44 12.41 14.62
N ALA A 70 20.13 12.53 14.35
CA ALA A 70 19.59 13.28 13.22
C ALA A 70 19.97 14.78 13.31
N LYS A 71 19.93 15.36 14.52
CA LYS A 71 20.39 16.74 14.78
C LYS A 71 21.86 16.92 14.44
N ARG A 72 22.74 16.01 14.88
CA ARG A 72 24.18 16.04 14.56
C ARG A 72 24.43 15.87 13.06
N ALA A 73 23.68 14.98 12.42
CA ALA A 73 23.72 14.75 10.97
C ALA A 73 23.00 15.85 10.17
N LYS A 74 22.38 16.84 10.83
CA LYS A 74 21.61 17.94 10.21
C LYS A 74 20.56 17.39 9.23
N LEU A 75 19.80 16.39 9.66
CA LEU A 75 18.69 15.76 8.93
C LEU A 75 17.36 16.15 9.59
N GLY A 76 16.28 16.14 8.80
CA GLY A 76 14.93 16.13 9.37
C GLY A 76 14.63 14.75 9.94
N LEU A 77 13.92 14.69 11.06
CA LEU A 77 13.41 13.44 11.62
C LEU A 77 11.91 13.57 11.83
N LYS A 78 11.15 12.60 11.32
CA LYS A 78 9.71 12.43 11.57
C LYS A 78 9.51 11.11 12.30
N THR A 79 8.88 11.16 13.47
CA THR A 79 8.50 9.98 14.26
C THR A 79 7.07 10.14 14.76
N HIS A 80 6.42 9.05 15.12
CA HIS A 80 5.12 9.08 15.79
C HIS A 80 5.27 9.22 17.30
N ASP A 81 4.20 9.62 17.97
CA ASP A 81 4.14 9.62 19.44
C ASP A 81 4.16 8.17 19.97
N VAL A 82 4.93 7.94 21.04
CA VAL A 82 5.10 6.60 21.62
C VAL A 82 3.80 6.10 22.26
N ARG A 83 3.04 6.98 22.89
CA ARG A 83 1.79 6.65 23.59
C ARG A 83 0.68 6.34 22.59
N GLU A 84 0.60 7.11 21.51
CA GLU A 84 -0.31 6.81 20.38
C GLU A 84 0.03 5.43 19.77
N SER A 85 1.30 5.16 19.50
CA SER A 85 1.75 3.88 18.94
C SER A 85 1.46 2.71 19.89
N TRP A 86 1.61 2.93 21.20
CA TRP A 86 1.29 1.94 22.22
C TRP A 86 -0.21 1.63 22.20
N LEU A 87 -1.07 2.66 22.21
CA LEU A 87 -2.53 2.49 22.12
C LEU A 87 -2.94 1.79 20.80
N GLU A 88 -2.27 2.13 19.69
CA GLU A 88 -2.45 1.48 18.40
C GLU A 88 -2.14 -0.03 18.47
N CYS A 89 -1.13 -0.43 19.24
CA CYS A 89 -0.80 -1.84 19.46
C CYS A 89 -1.90 -2.59 20.23
N LEU A 90 -2.46 -1.98 21.28
CA LEU A 90 -3.58 -2.55 22.01
C LEU A 90 -4.74 -2.85 21.06
N PHE A 91 -5.19 -1.85 20.31
CA PHE A 91 -6.34 -2.01 19.42
C PHE A 91 -6.05 -2.85 18.19
N ALA A 92 -4.83 -2.81 17.63
CA ALA A 92 -4.44 -3.70 16.54
C ALA A 92 -4.53 -5.16 16.98
N ARG A 93 -4.16 -5.48 18.22
CA ARG A 93 -4.24 -6.84 18.76
C ARG A 93 -5.47 -7.09 19.63
N GLY A 94 -6.46 -6.20 19.54
CA GLY A 94 -7.60 -6.18 20.44
C GLY A 94 -8.48 -7.42 20.35
N ASP A 95 -9.03 -7.79 21.50
CA ASP A 95 -10.16 -8.73 21.58
C ASP A 95 -11.42 -7.99 22.03
N ARG A 96 -12.52 -8.73 22.25
CA ARG A 96 -13.82 -8.15 22.62
C ARG A 96 -13.75 -7.24 23.86
N ARG A 97 -12.81 -7.47 24.79
CA ARG A 97 -12.64 -6.67 26.01
C ARG A 97 -12.26 -5.22 25.72
N LEU A 98 -11.48 -4.98 24.66
CA LEU A 98 -11.15 -3.60 24.26
C LEU A 98 -12.35 -2.84 23.70
N GLY A 99 -13.44 -3.53 23.35
CA GLY A 99 -14.71 -2.86 23.04
C GLY A 99 -15.25 -2.06 24.22
N ASP A 100 -15.22 -2.64 25.42
CA ASP A 100 -15.68 -1.98 26.64
C ASP A 100 -14.74 -0.80 27.01
N VAL A 101 -13.43 -0.98 26.81
CA VAL A 101 -12.43 0.08 27.03
C VAL A 101 -12.66 1.26 26.07
N LEU A 102 -12.88 0.98 24.79
CA LEU A 102 -13.18 1.99 23.78
C LEU A 102 -14.45 2.77 24.12
N GLU A 103 -15.50 2.07 24.53
CA GLU A 103 -16.74 2.70 24.97
C GLU A 103 -16.54 3.54 26.23
N ALA A 104 -15.78 3.05 27.22
CA ALA A 104 -15.50 3.76 28.46
C ALA A 104 -14.72 5.05 28.20
N ALA A 105 -13.64 5.00 27.40
CA ALA A 105 -12.86 6.17 27.00
C ALA A 105 -13.72 7.17 26.21
N TYR A 106 -14.55 6.69 25.28
CA TYR A 106 -15.51 7.52 24.57
C TYR A 106 -16.50 8.21 25.52
N ARG A 107 -17.07 7.50 26.50
CA ARG A 107 -17.98 8.11 27.47
C ARG A 107 -17.27 9.09 28.41
N ALA A 108 -15.98 8.90 28.67
CA ALA A 108 -15.14 9.79 29.48
C ALA A 108 -14.69 11.05 28.73
N GLY A 109 -14.79 11.08 27.40
CA GLY A 109 -14.57 12.28 26.59
C GLY A 109 -13.53 12.15 25.47
N ALA A 110 -12.88 11.00 25.32
CA ALA A 110 -11.87 10.77 24.28
C ALA A 110 -12.48 10.97 22.88
N ARG A 111 -12.05 12.02 22.17
CA ARG A 111 -12.54 12.39 20.84
C ARG A 111 -11.39 12.97 20.05
N PHE A 112 -11.37 12.69 18.75
CA PHE A 112 -10.38 13.25 17.82
C PHE A 112 -8.92 12.95 18.22
N ASP A 113 -8.67 11.80 18.85
CA ASP A 113 -7.34 11.37 19.33
C ASP A 113 -6.27 11.25 18.22
N GLY A 114 -6.66 11.29 16.95
CA GLY A 114 -5.71 11.39 15.84
C GLY A 114 -5.08 12.78 15.67
N TRP A 115 -5.55 13.78 16.42
CA TRP A 115 -5.00 15.13 16.44
C TRP A 115 -4.32 15.35 17.78
N LYS A 116 -3.04 15.74 17.74
CA LYS A 116 -2.18 15.82 18.92
C LYS A 116 -2.73 16.71 20.03
N GLU A 117 -3.47 17.76 19.67
CA GLU A 117 -4.06 18.71 20.62
C GLU A 117 -5.28 18.14 21.38
N HIS A 118 -5.83 17.02 20.91
CA HIS A 118 -7.00 16.37 21.49
C HIS A 118 -6.70 15.01 22.14
N PHE A 119 -5.52 14.44 21.87
CA PHE A 119 -5.12 13.16 22.45
C PHE A 119 -4.86 13.30 23.95
N ASP A 120 -5.66 12.60 24.75
CA ASP A 120 -5.51 12.52 26.20
C ASP A 120 -5.25 11.07 26.61
N PHE A 121 -3.98 10.79 26.94
CA PHE A 121 -3.54 9.44 27.29
C PHE A 121 -4.11 8.94 28.62
N GLU A 122 -4.37 9.84 29.57
CA GLU A 122 -4.85 9.46 30.91
C GLU A 122 -6.27 8.90 30.84
N LEU A 123 -7.12 9.44 29.96
CA LEU A 123 -8.46 8.90 29.71
C LEU A 123 -8.43 7.42 29.26
N TRP A 124 -7.39 7.03 28.52
CA TRP A 124 -7.23 5.64 28.07
C TRP A 124 -6.74 4.73 29.20
N LEU A 125 -5.82 5.21 30.04
CA LEU A 125 -5.35 4.47 31.22
C LEU A 125 -6.49 4.24 32.22
N ASP A 126 -7.28 5.28 32.52
CA ASP A 126 -8.46 5.20 33.38
C ASP A 126 -9.51 4.22 32.83
N ALA A 127 -9.71 4.21 31.51
CA ALA A 127 -10.64 3.29 30.86
C ALA A 127 -10.16 1.83 30.95
N LEU A 128 -8.86 1.59 30.76
CA LEU A 128 -8.26 0.26 30.92
C LEU A 128 -8.41 -0.26 32.36
N GLU A 129 -8.09 0.58 33.35
CA GLU A 129 -8.23 0.24 34.78
C GLU A 129 -9.68 -0.06 35.14
N ARG A 130 -10.62 0.83 34.74
CA ARG A 130 -12.05 0.66 35.01
C ARG A 130 -12.62 -0.62 34.42
N CYS A 131 -12.15 -1.03 33.26
CA CYS A 131 -12.56 -2.27 32.60
C CYS A 131 -11.79 -3.50 33.09
N GLY A 132 -10.79 -3.34 33.97
CA GLY A 132 -9.95 -4.45 34.46
C GLY A 132 -9.15 -5.11 33.34
N VAL A 133 -8.71 -4.33 32.35
CA VAL A 133 -7.97 -4.85 31.19
C VAL A 133 -6.49 -4.54 31.34
N GLU A 134 -5.69 -5.60 31.49
CA GLU A 134 -4.22 -5.51 31.54
C GLU A 134 -3.64 -5.27 30.13
N PRO A 135 -2.94 -4.14 29.89
CA PRO A 135 -2.37 -3.82 28.58
C PRO A 135 -1.29 -4.79 28.11
N GLU A 136 -0.52 -5.36 29.03
CA GLU A 136 0.63 -6.24 28.77
C GLU A 136 0.23 -7.48 27.96
N ARG A 137 -1.05 -7.88 28.08
CA ARG A 137 -1.66 -8.95 27.27
C ARG A 137 -1.54 -8.67 25.77
N TYR A 138 -1.61 -7.40 25.38
CA TYR A 138 -1.59 -6.91 24.00
C TYR A 138 -0.27 -6.26 23.60
N THR A 139 0.75 -6.23 24.45
CA THR A 139 2.09 -5.71 24.11
C THR A 139 3.15 -6.81 24.09
N ARG A 140 2.98 -7.90 24.87
CA ARG A 140 3.92 -9.04 24.92
C ARG A 140 3.95 -9.90 23.64
N THR A 141 4.94 -10.80 23.60
CA THR A 141 5.00 -11.88 22.60
C THR A 141 3.84 -12.84 22.81
N LEU A 142 3.14 -13.17 21.72
CA LEU A 142 2.07 -14.17 21.71
C LEU A 142 2.63 -15.53 21.27
N PRO A 143 2.12 -16.65 21.78
CA PRO A 143 2.57 -17.97 21.34
C PRO A 143 2.24 -18.18 19.85
N VAL A 144 3.24 -18.59 19.07
CA VAL A 144 3.03 -18.97 17.67
C VAL A 144 2.08 -20.18 17.61
N GLY A 145 1.10 -20.13 16.72
CA GLY A 145 0.06 -21.17 16.59
C GLY A 145 -1.08 -21.09 17.62
N ALA A 146 -1.04 -20.18 18.59
CA ALA A 146 -2.20 -19.95 19.46
C ALA A 146 -3.38 -19.36 18.67
N ALA A 147 -4.61 -19.65 19.13
CA ALA A 147 -5.80 -18.98 18.62
C ALA A 147 -5.74 -17.49 19.00
N LEU A 148 -5.75 -16.62 18.00
CA LEU A 148 -5.70 -15.18 18.13
C LEU A 148 -7.13 -14.60 18.02
N PRO A 149 -7.38 -13.38 18.56
CA PRO A 149 -8.71 -12.77 18.50
C PRO A 149 -9.29 -12.68 17.08
N TRP A 150 -8.44 -12.48 16.08
CA TRP A 150 -8.80 -12.39 14.65
C TRP A 150 -8.68 -13.73 13.89
N SER A 151 -8.35 -14.85 14.55
CA SER A 151 -8.20 -16.15 13.87
C SER A 151 -9.48 -16.67 13.19
N HIS A 152 -10.64 -16.12 13.54
CA HIS A 152 -11.91 -16.44 12.89
C HIS A 152 -12.13 -15.71 11.56
N LEU A 153 -11.24 -14.78 11.20
CA LEU A 153 -11.25 -14.07 9.93
C LEU A 153 -10.36 -14.80 8.93
N ASP A 154 -10.96 -15.27 7.84
CA ASP A 154 -10.24 -15.92 6.76
C ASP A 154 -9.70 -14.88 5.78
N MET A 155 -8.39 -14.64 5.85
CA MET A 155 -7.65 -13.77 4.91
C MET A 155 -7.19 -14.52 3.66
N GLN A 156 -7.66 -15.76 3.48
CA GLN A 156 -7.33 -16.66 2.39
C GLN A 156 -5.84 -17.03 2.32
N LEU A 157 -5.09 -16.85 3.40
CA LEU A 157 -3.69 -17.25 3.47
C LEU A 157 -3.56 -18.77 3.62
N GLU A 158 -2.52 -19.36 3.01
CA GLU A 158 -2.25 -20.78 3.23
C GLU A 158 -1.94 -21.05 4.72
N PRO A 159 -2.46 -22.15 5.30
CA PRO A 159 -2.12 -22.55 6.66
C PRO A 159 -0.59 -22.61 6.87
N GLY A 160 -0.11 -21.97 7.95
CA GLY A 160 1.31 -21.95 8.29
C GLY A 160 2.17 -20.97 7.49
N PHE A 161 1.64 -20.29 6.47
CA PHE A 161 2.38 -19.31 5.67
C PHE A 161 3.01 -18.23 6.56
N LEU A 162 2.19 -17.54 7.35
CA LEU A 162 2.65 -16.46 8.25
C LEU A 162 3.69 -16.96 9.26
N GLU A 163 3.56 -18.18 9.77
CA GLU A 163 4.55 -18.74 10.69
C GLU A 163 5.87 -19.03 10.00
N GLY A 164 5.83 -19.53 8.76
CA GLY A 164 7.01 -19.73 7.93
C GLY A 164 7.75 -18.43 7.68
N GLU A 165 7.01 -17.37 7.30
CA GLU A 165 7.56 -16.03 7.07
C GLU A 165 8.13 -15.42 8.36
N TYR A 166 7.46 -15.60 9.50
CA TYR A 166 7.97 -15.17 10.80
C TYR A 166 9.31 -15.85 11.13
N ARG A 167 9.39 -17.18 10.98
CA ARG A 167 10.62 -17.94 11.22
C ARG A 167 11.76 -17.56 10.26
N LYS A 168 11.45 -17.22 9.01
CA LYS A 168 12.44 -16.69 8.05
C LYS A 168 12.97 -15.34 8.50
N ALA A 169 12.07 -14.41 8.85
CA ALA A 169 12.44 -13.08 9.31
C ALA A 169 13.33 -13.12 10.57
N LEU A 170 13.03 -14.02 11.52
CA LEU A 170 13.86 -14.21 12.72
C LEU A 170 15.28 -14.76 12.42
N ARG A 171 15.51 -15.31 11.23
CA ARG A 171 16.82 -15.78 10.75
C ARG A 171 17.45 -14.81 9.75
N SER A 172 16.96 -13.57 9.67
CA SER A 172 17.39 -12.56 8.69
C SER A 172 17.30 -13.06 7.24
N ARG A 173 16.39 -13.99 6.96
CA ARG A 173 16.18 -14.50 5.60
C ARG A 173 15.12 -13.67 4.90
N VAL A 174 15.47 -13.20 3.72
CA VAL A 174 14.59 -12.43 2.85
C VAL A 174 13.57 -13.38 2.23
N SER A 175 12.33 -12.92 2.15
CA SER A 175 11.33 -13.57 1.32
C SER A 175 11.41 -13.01 -0.09
N PRO A 176 11.25 -13.84 -1.13
CA PRO A 176 11.32 -13.37 -2.50
C PRO A 176 10.35 -12.19 -2.71
N PRO A 177 10.74 -11.17 -3.50
CA PRO A 177 9.92 -9.98 -3.70
C PRO A 177 8.54 -10.35 -4.23
N CYS A 178 7.52 -9.55 -3.88
CA CYS A 178 6.14 -9.78 -4.33
C CYS A 178 6.01 -9.52 -5.85
N GLY A 179 6.17 -10.59 -6.62
CA GLY A 179 6.22 -10.60 -8.08
C GLY A 179 7.30 -11.58 -8.53
N LYS A 180 7.19 -12.18 -9.72
CA LYS A 180 8.28 -13.01 -10.25
C LYS A 180 9.54 -12.14 -10.34
N PRO A 181 10.61 -12.38 -9.55
CA PRO A 181 11.90 -11.78 -9.85
C PRO A 181 12.25 -12.13 -11.29
N ALA A 182 12.73 -11.17 -12.07
CA ALA A 182 13.18 -11.45 -13.43
C ALA A 182 14.26 -12.54 -13.37
N GLY A 183 14.02 -13.69 -14.01
CA GLY A 183 14.93 -14.85 -14.00
C GLY A 183 14.64 -15.92 -12.94
N ALA A 184 13.81 -15.66 -11.93
CA ALA A 184 13.50 -16.65 -10.91
C ALA A 184 12.40 -17.64 -11.35
N LYS A 185 12.71 -18.93 -11.25
CA LYS A 185 11.76 -20.03 -11.49
C LYS A 185 10.90 -20.26 -10.24
N VAL A 186 9.87 -19.44 -10.06
CA VAL A 186 8.90 -19.56 -8.93
C VAL A 186 7.95 -20.76 -9.09
N HIS A 187 8.18 -21.60 -10.09
CA HIS A 187 7.31 -22.72 -10.42
C HIS A 187 8.13 -23.92 -10.85
N HIS A 188 7.66 -25.10 -10.45
CA HIS A 188 8.17 -26.40 -10.87
C HIS A 188 8.47 -26.43 -12.37
N THR A 189 9.69 -26.81 -12.70
CA THR A 189 10.19 -26.94 -14.07
C THR A 189 10.10 -28.36 -14.62
N THR A 190 9.67 -29.32 -13.80
CA THR A 190 9.47 -30.70 -14.20
C THR A 190 8.00 -31.10 -14.08
N VAL A 191 7.59 -32.10 -14.87
CA VAL A 191 6.25 -32.69 -14.78
C VAL A 191 6.06 -33.38 -13.42
N ALA A 192 7.09 -34.09 -12.93
CA ALA A 192 7.05 -34.80 -11.66
C ALA A 192 6.75 -33.87 -10.47
N ASP A 193 7.49 -32.77 -10.33
CA ASP A 193 7.31 -31.84 -9.20
C ASP A 193 5.99 -31.07 -9.32
N ALA A 194 5.61 -30.67 -10.54
CA ALA A 194 4.34 -30.01 -10.81
C ALA A 194 3.13 -30.91 -10.51
N GLN A 195 3.25 -32.23 -10.63
CA GLN A 195 2.22 -33.20 -10.26
C GLN A 195 2.24 -33.55 -8.76
N ALA A 196 3.43 -33.65 -8.16
CA ALA A 196 3.61 -33.93 -6.73
C ALA A 196 3.11 -32.78 -5.83
N GLU A 197 3.14 -31.55 -6.34
CA GLU A 197 2.68 -30.36 -5.60
C GLU A 197 1.20 -30.49 -5.19
N GLN A 198 0.90 -30.64 -3.90
CA GLN A 198 -0.49 -30.66 -3.42
C GLN A 198 -0.92 -29.35 -2.77
N LYS A 199 0.03 -28.42 -2.58
CA LYS A 199 -0.27 -27.12 -1.97
C LYS A 199 -1.02 -26.25 -2.96
N ARG A 200 -1.87 -25.36 -2.43
CA ARG A 200 -2.51 -24.32 -3.24
C ARG A 200 -1.43 -23.34 -3.67
N LEU A 201 -1.45 -22.91 -4.93
CA LEU A 201 -0.51 -21.90 -5.40
C LEU A 201 -0.79 -20.60 -4.63
N VAL A 202 0.12 -20.25 -3.74
CA VAL A 202 0.07 -19.00 -2.97
C VAL A 202 0.60 -17.88 -3.84
N CYS A 203 -0.20 -16.83 -4.00
CA CYS A 203 0.30 -15.61 -4.58
C CYS A 203 1.16 -14.88 -3.54
N TYR A 204 2.47 -14.72 -3.78
CA TYR A 204 3.33 -13.93 -2.87
C TYR A 204 2.96 -12.42 -2.81
N ASP A 205 2.03 -11.96 -3.66
CA ASP A 205 1.47 -10.59 -3.64
C ASP A 205 0.40 -10.41 -2.56
N CYS A 206 -0.61 -11.27 -2.51
CA CYS A 206 -1.70 -11.17 -1.53
C CYS A 206 -1.63 -12.22 -0.42
N GLY A 207 -0.68 -13.16 -0.50
CA GLY A 207 -0.61 -14.38 0.31
C GLY A 207 -1.81 -15.32 0.10
N GLY A 208 -2.73 -14.98 -0.80
CA GLY A 208 -3.98 -15.69 -1.04
C GLY A 208 -3.76 -17.05 -1.71
N ALA A 209 -4.48 -18.05 -1.22
CA ALA A 209 -4.63 -19.36 -1.84
C ALA A 209 -5.63 -19.26 -3.00
N CYS A 210 -5.21 -18.62 -4.10
CA CYS A 210 -5.99 -18.54 -5.32
C CYS A 210 -6.16 -19.93 -5.95
N ASP A 211 -7.36 -20.26 -6.43
CA ASP A 211 -7.53 -21.44 -7.30
C ASP A 211 -6.90 -21.17 -8.66
N MET A 212 -5.64 -21.57 -8.77
CA MET A 212 -4.84 -21.49 -9.98
C MET A 212 -4.76 -22.85 -10.68
N GLY A 213 -5.70 -23.77 -10.43
CA GLY A 213 -5.72 -25.13 -10.96
C GLY A 213 -5.65 -25.17 -12.49
N LYS A 214 -6.28 -24.19 -13.16
CA LYS A 214 -6.18 -24.03 -14.62
C LYS A 214 -4.76 -23.73 -15.08
N MET A 215 -4.06 -22.78 -14.43
CA MET A 215 -2.67 -22.46 -14.78
C MET A 215 -1.72 -23.63 -14.48
N ARG A 216 -1.97 -24.38 -13.41
CA ARG A 216 -1.20 -25.60 -13.10
C ARG A 216 -1.37 -26.64 -14.19
N SER A 217 -2.61 -26.89 -14.62
CA SER A 217 -2.93 -27.85 -15.68
C SER A 217 -2.29 -27.45 -17.01
N GLU A 218 -2.38 -26.17 -17.38
CA GLU A 218 -1.73 -25.62 -18.57
C GLU A 218 -0.20 -25.77 -18.50
N ARG A 219 0.41 -25.49 -17.34
CA ARG A 219 1.86 -25.66 -17.13
C ARG A 219 2.30 -27.11 -17.27
N ILE A 220 1.58 -28.06 -16.67
CA ILE A 220 1.88 -29.49 -16.83
C ILE A 220 1.83 -29.88 -18.31
N GLY A 221 0.83 -29.38 -19.06
CA GLY A 221 0.75 -29.58 -20.50
C GLY A 221 1.96 -29.04 -21.26
N PHE A 222 2.43 -27.83 -20.94
CA PHE A 222 3.63 -27.24 -21.53
C PHE A 222 4.91 -28.01 -21.19
N LEU A 223 5.12 -28.38 -19.92
CA LEU A 223 6.29 -29.14 -19.46
C LEU A 223 6.36 -30.52 -20.12
N THR A 224 5.22 -31.19 -20.23
CA THR A 224 5.10 -32.48 -20.94
C THR A 224 5.47 -32.33 -22.41
N LYS A 225 5.01 -31.27 -23.08
CA LYS A 225 5.36 -30.97 -24.48
C LYS A 225 6.85 -30.69 -24.67
N MET A 226 7.51 -30.11 -23.67
CA MET A 226 8.95 -29.84 -23.68
C MET A 226 9.82 -31.03 -23.27
N GLY A 227 9.23 -32.16 -22.86
CA GLY A 227 9.98 -33.35 -22.42
C GLY A 227 10.65 -33.19 -21.05
N ALA A 228 10.30 -32.17 -20.28
CA ALA A 228 10.86 -31.87 -18.95
C ALA A 228 10.24 -32.80 -17.88
N THR A 229 10.59 -34.08 -17.94
CA THR A 229 9.91 -35.16 -17.19
C THR A 229 10.47 -35.39 -15.79
N GLU A 230 11.78 -35.26 -15.59
CA GLU A 230 12.45 -35.47 -14.30
C GLU A 230 13.45 -34.34 -13.95
N PRO A 231 13.78 -34.16 -12.66
CA PRO A 231 14.78 -33.20 -12.19
C PRO A 231 16.14 -33.46 -12.81
N GLY A 232 16.63 -32.53 -13.63
CA GLY A 232 18.00 -32.54 -14.13
C GLY A 232 18.82 -31.45 -13.46
N CYS A 233 19.90 -31.81 -12.76
CA CYS A 233 20.89 -30.86 -12.20
C CYS A 233 20.33 -29.81 -11.20
N GLU A 234 19.11 -29.97 -10.70
CA GLU A 234 18.38 -28.94 -9.94
C GLU A 234 18.89 -28.76 -8.50
N ALA A 235 19.41 -29.84 -7.88
CA ALA A 235 20.03 -29.76 -6.55
C ALA A 235 21.31 -28.90 -6.51
N GLU A 236 22.02 -28.79 -7.64
CA GLU A 236 23.22 -27.94 -7.75
C GLU A 236 22.84 -26.46 -7.90
N ILE A 237 21.74 -26.16 -8.60
CA ILE A 237 21.25 -24.78 -8.81
C ILE A 237 20.58 -24.24 -7.53
N GLU A 238 19.80 -25.05 -6.80
CA GLU A 238 19.26 -24.62 -5.50
C GLU A 238 20.37 -24.33 -4.49
N ALA A 239 21.42 -25.14 -4.48
CA ALA A 239 22.61 -24.89 -3.66
C ALA A 239 23.35 -23.61 -4.11
N GLU A 240 23.45 -23.34 -5.42
CA GLU A 240 24.03 -22.10 -5.95
C GLU A 240 23.17 -20.86 -5.61
N VAL A 241 21.85 -20.94 -5.69
CA VAL A 241 20.94 -19.82 -5.35
C VAL A 241 20.91 -19.56 -3.86
N GLU A 242 20.93 -20.61 -3.02
CA GLU A 242 21.13 -20.45 -1.58
C GLU A 242 22.51 -19.87 -1.26
N ALA A 243 23.56 -20.28 -1.98
CA ALA A 243 24.91 -19.73 -1.82
C ALA A 243 25.02 -18.27 -2.30
N GLU A 244 24.37 -17.88 -3.40
CA GLU A 244 24.31 -16.49 -3.87
C GLU A 244 23.52 -15.60 -2.89
N SER A 245 22.39 -16.09 -2.39
CA SER A 245 21.59 -15.38 -1.37
C SER A 245 22.36 -15.21 -0.07
N GLN A 246 23.13 -16.23 0.34
CA GLN A 246 24.00 -16.19 1.51
C GLN A 246 25.21 -15.27 1.27
N ALA A 247 25.77 -15.24 0.06
CA ALA A 247 26.85 -14.34 -0.32
C ALA A 247 26.41 -12.87 -0.40
N GLU A 248 25.15 -12.57 -0.76
CA GLU A 248 24.58 -11.21 -0.67
C GLU A 248 24.37 -10.75 0.78
N ILE A 249 24.07 -11.68 1.69
CA ILE A 249 23.95 -11.42 3.13
C ILE A 249 25.34 -11.25 3.77
N ASP A 250 26.31 -12.05 3.34
CA ASP A 250 27.70 -12.04 3.86
C ASP A 250 28.59 -11.00 3.15
N ALA A 251 28.08 -10.33 2.11
CA ALA A 251 28.79 -9.25 1.43
C ALA A 251 28.93 -8.05 2.37
N GLU A 252 30.18 -7.58 2.54
CA GLU A 252 30.46 -6.31 3.20
C GLU A 252 29.59 -5.18 2.57
N PRO A 253 29.16 -4.15 3.32
CA PRO A 253 28.22 -3.12 2.88
C PRO A 253 28.67 -2.23 1.70
N SER A 254 29.72 -2.62 0.96
CA SER A 254 30.36 -1.83 -0.07
C SER A 254 30.15 -2.43 -1.47
N ALA A 255 28.96 -2.20 -2.01
CA ALA A 255 28.83 -1.98 -3.46
C ALA A 255 27.71 -0.96 -3.70
N PHE A 256 27.86 0.24 -3.11
CA PHE A 256 27.05 1.38 -3.48
C PHE A 256 27.06 1.54 -5.01
N VAL A 257 25.88 1.74 -5.59
CA VAL A 257 25.73 2.13 -6.99
C VAL A 257 26.62 3.36 -7.20
N SER A 258 27.59 3.26 -8.11
CA SER A 258 28.56 4.34 -8.29
C SER A 258 27.86 5.66 -8.58
N VAL A 259 28.35 6.75 -8.01
CA VAL A 259 27.81 8.10 -8.24
C VAL A 259 27.80 8.43 -9.72
N ASP A 260 28.72 7.87 -10.51
CA ASP A 260 28.73 8.03 -11.96
C ASP A 260 27.56 7.32 -12.68
N ARG A 261 26.94 6.29 -12.08
CA ARG A 261 25.64 5.74 -12.52
C ARG A 261 24.45 6.63 -12.14
N LEU A 262 24.57 7.45 -11.09
CA LEU A 262 23.53 8.39 -10.62
C LEU A 262 23.66 9.78 -11.27
N ARG A 263 24.87 10.17 -11.68
CA ARG A 263 25.16 11.39 -12.42
C ARG A 263 24.65 11.24 -13.84
N GLY A 264 23.72 12.12 -14.22
CA GLY A 264 23.46 12.35 -15.64
C GLY A 264 22.46 11.39 -16.27
N ARG A 265 21.30 11.22 -15.61
CA ARG A 265 20.00 11.10 -16.27
C ARG A 265 18.95 11.38 -15.20
N MET A 266 18.34 12.57 -15.19
CA MET A 266 16.91 12.60 -14.85
C MET A 266 16.33 11.51 -15.73
N ALA A 267 15.84 10.41 -15.15
CA ALA A 267 15.29 9.34 -15.95
C ALA A 267 14.24 9.98 -16.85
N GLN A 268 14.58 10.10 -18.14
CA GLN A 268 13.58 10.39 -19.14
C GLN A 268 12.53 9.30 -18.95
N SER A 269 11.26 9.71 -18.98
CA SER A 269 10.12 8.81 -18.86
C SER A 269 10.46 7.47 -19.51
N VAL A 270 10.38 6.37 -18.75
CA VAL A 270 10.62 5.02 -19.29
C VAL A 270 9.56 4.66 -20.34
N LEU A 271 8.48 5.45 -20.38
CA LEU A 271 7.46 5.39 -21.42
C LEU A 271 7.98 6.05 -22.69
N ALA A 272 7.91 5.32 -23.80
CA ALA A 272 8.21 5.83 -25.13
C ALA A 272 7.40 7.12 -25.42
N ASP A 273 7.96 7.99 -26.27
CA ASP A 273 7.35 9.29 -26.61
C ASP A 273 5.97 9.15 -27.27
N ASP A 274 5.67 7.99 -27.86
CA ASP A 274 4.41 7.61 -28.47
C ASP A 274 3.49 6.80 -27.54
N SER A 275 3.85 6.62 -26.27
CA SER A 275 3.04 5.84 -25.33
C SER A 275 1.65 6.46 -25.14
N ALA A 276 0.63 5.58 -25.04
CA ALA A 276 -0.75 6.00 -24.79
C ALA A 276 -0.89 6.89 -23.54
N PHE A 277 -0.05 6.70 -22.52
CA PHE A 277 -0.02 7.54 -21.32
C PHE A 277 0.48 8.96 -21.59
N LYS A 278 1.50 9.13 -22.43
CA LYS A 278 2.03 10.45 -22.77
C LYS A 278 1.04 11.20 -23.67
N GLN A 279 0.47 10.49 -24.66
CA GLN A 279 -0.61 11.03 -25.51
C GLN A 279 -1.82 11.46 -24.67
N ALA A 280 -2.29 10.62 -23.74
CA ALA A 280 -3.42 10.94 -22.86
C ALA A 280 -3.13 12.08 -21.86
N ALA A 281 -1.86 12.29 -21.48
CA ALA A 281 -1.46 13.39 -20.61
C ALA A 281 -1.39 14.76 -21.33
N GLU A 282 -1.34 14.76 -22.66
CA GLU A 282 -1.27 15.93 -23.54
C GLU A 282 -2.55 16.16 -24.35
N ALA A 283 -3.42 15.16 -24.42
CA ALA A 283 -4.69 15.23 -25.12
C ALA A 283 -5.63 16.28 -24.50
N PRO A 284 -6.44 16.96 -25.33
CA PRO A 284 -7.48 17.85 -24.85
C PRO A 284 -8.51 17.04 -24.05
N PHE A 285 -8.99 17.62 -22.94
CA PHE A 285 -9.92 16.96 -22.03
C PHE A 285 -11.12 17.86 -21.73
N SER A 286 -12.26 17.26 -21.42
CA SER A 286 -13.41 17.93 -20.84
C SER A 286 -13.46 17.62 -19.37
N LYS A 287 -13.60 18.66 -18.54
CA LYS A 287 -13.79 18.47 -17.10
C LYS A 287 -15.23 18.10 -16.84
N VAL A 288 -15.46 16.99 -16.16
CA VAL A 288 -16.79 16.47 -15.86
C VAL A 288 -16.99 16.39 -14.37
N ARG A 289 -18.09 16.96 -13.90
CA ARG A 289 -18.61 16.77 -12.54
C ARG A 289 -19.62 15.65 -12.56
N LEU A 290 -19.39 14.64 -11.73
CA LEU A 290 -20.24 13.49 -11.54
C LEU A 290 -20.77 13.47 -10.12
N PHE A 291 -22.06 13.17 -10.00
CA PHE A 291 -22.70 12.87 -8.73
C PHE A 291 -23.09 11.40 -8.71
N PHE A 292 -22.79 10.71 -7.62
CA PHE A 292 -23.09 9.29 -7.47
C PHE A 292 -23.57 8.94 -6.06
N ALA A 293 -24.45 7.96 -5.97
CA ALA A 293 -24.88 7.37 -4.71
C ALA A 293 -24.08 6.08 -4.44
N LYS A 294 -23.80 5.84 -3.16
CA LYS A 294 -23.15 4.63 -2.65
C LYS A 294 -24.03 4.01 -1.58
N ARG A 295 -24.71 2.91 -1.92
CA ARG A 295 -25.66 2.22 -1.04
C ARG A 295 -25.35 0.73 -0.94
N GLY A 296 -26.04 0.04 -0.03
CA GLY A 296 -25.89 -1.40 0.16
C GLY A 296 -24.48 -1.81 0.61
N THR A 297 -23.95 -2.87 0.02
CA THR A 297 -22.60 -3.39 0.35
C THR A 297 -21.48 -2.44 -0.08
N LEU A 298 -21.74 -1.54 -1.04
CA LEU A 298 -20.73 -0.62 -1.55
C LEU A 298 -20.27 0.40 -0.50
N ARG A 299 -21.05 0.64 0.55
CA ARG A 299 -20.67 1.51 1.69
C ARG A 299 -19.43 1.03 2.44
N PHE A 300 -19.07 -0.25 2.28
CA PHE A 300 -17.88 -0.85 2.88
C PHE A 300 -16.63 -0.75 2.00
N LEU A 301 -16.72 -0.04 0.86
CA LEU A 301 -15.53 0.35 0.12
C LEU A 301 -14.96 1.64 0.68
N SER A 302 -13.66 1.62 0.94
CA SER A 302 -12.92 2.80 1.37
C SER A 302 -12.81 3.82 0.23
N HIS A 303 -12.46 5.05 0.56
CA HIS A 303 -12.16 6.07 -0.44
C HIS A 303 -11.04 5.63 -1.41
N LEU A 304 -10.01 4.95 -0.91
CA LEU A 304 -8.90 4.43 -1.74
C LEU A 304 -9.38 3.37 -2.74
N ASP A 305 -10.37 2.57 -2.37
CA ASP A 305 -10.98 1.60 -3.28
C ASP A 305 -11.84 2.29 -4.34
N LEU A 306 -12.57 3.36 -3.98
CA LEU A 306 -13.32 4.18 -4.94
C LEU A 306 -12.40 4.80 -6.00
N ILE A 307 -11.23 5.32 -5.60
CA ILE A 307 -10.21 5.85 -6.53
C ILE A 307 -9.77 4.78 -7.55
N ARG A 308 -9.83 3.50 -7.20
CA ARG A 308 -9.47 2.38 -8.10
C ARG A 308 -10.65 1.89 -8.94
N ILE A 309 -11.86 1.93 -8.41
CA ILE A 309 -13.06 1.38 -9.06
C ILE A 309 -13.62 2.35 -10.10
N ILE A 310 -13.60 3.65 -9.85
CA ILE A 310 -14.12 4.66 -10.79
C ILE A 310 -13.39 4.58 -12.16
N PRO A 311 -12.05 4.56 -12.24
CA PRO A 311 -11.35 4.38 -13.53
C PRO A 311 -11.67 3.04 -14.22
N ARG A 312 -11.92 1.97 -13.45
CA ARG A 312 -12.33 0.67 -14.00
C ARG A 312 -13.74 0.73 -14.59
N MET A 313 -14.65 1.46 -13.95
CA MET A 313 -15.99 1.72 -14.46
C MET A 313 -15.93 2.53 -15.76
N PHE A 314 -15.13 3.61 -15.81
CA PHE A 314 -14.97 4.41 -17.03
C PHE A 314 -14.40 3.58 -18.16
N ARG A 315 -13.40 2.74 -17.89
CA ARG A 315 -12.85 1.80 -18.88
C ARG A 315 -13.90 0.81 -19.40
N ARG A 316 -14.75 0.26 -18.52
CA ARG A 316 -15.87 -0.62 -18.90
C ARG A 316 -16.92 0.10 -19.74
N ALA A 317 -17.12 1.39 -19.49
CA ALA A 317 -17.98 2.25 -20.30
C ALA A 317 -17.33 2.71 -21.62
N GLY A 318 -16.06 2.39 -21.88
CA GLY A 318 -15.30 2.82 -23.05
C GLY A 318 -14.90 4.30 -23.01
N ILE A 319 -14.78 4.88 -21.82
CA ILE A 319 -14.47 6.29 -21.61
C ILE A 319 -13.00 6.41 -21.20
N GLU A 320 -12.24 7.20 -21.94
CA GLU A 320 -10.84 7.46 -21.66
C GLU A 320 -10.67 8.64 -20.71
N MET A 321 -9.63 8.56 -19.88
CA MET A 321 -9.32 9.56 -18.85
C MET A 321 -8.01 10.27 -19.16
N ALA A 322 -7.91 11.53 -18.77
CA ALA A 322 -6.64 12.23 -18.76
C ALA A 322 -5.80 11.81 -17.54
N PHE A 323 -4.48 11.79 -17.71
CA PHE A 323 -3.52 11.39 -16.67
C PHE A 323 -2.56 12.54 -16.29
N SER A 324 -2.01 12.47 -15.08
CA SER A 324 -0.97 13.38 -14.62
C SER A 324 0.37 13.12 -15.32
N ARG A 325 1.22 14.16 -15.36
CA ARG A 325 2.60 14.04 -15.84
C ARG A 325 3.49 13.66 -14.66
N GLY A 326 4.18 12.52 -14.74
CA GLY A 326 5.13 12.08 -13.71
C GLY A 326 5.60 10.64 -13.89
N PHE A 327 6.50 10.20 -13.01
CA PHE A 327 7.04 8.84 -13.01
C PHE A 327 5.99 7.75 -12.76
N SER A 328 4.85 8.10 -12.16
CA SER A 328 3.70 7.23 -11.98
C SER A 328 2.42 8.00 -12.34
N PRO A 329 2.00 7.99 -13.62
CA PRO A 329 0.82 8.71 -14.09
C PRO A 329 -0.43 8.27 -13.32
N GLN A 330 -1.12 9.24 -12.72
CA GLN A 330 -2.38 9.02 -12.01
C GLN A 330 -3.55 9.60 -12.81
N PRO A 331 -4.73 8.95 -12.82
CA PRO A 331 -5.92 9.55 -13.40
C PRO A 331 -6.24 10.89 -12.72
N ARG A 332 -6.60 11.91 -13.50
CA ARG A 332 -6.95 13.23 -12.96
C ARG A 332 -8.37 13.21 -12.42
N MET A 333 -8.48 13.07 -11.11
CA MET A 333 -9.75 13.05 -10.37
C MET A 333 -9.58 13.84 -9.06
N SER A 334 -10.60 14.63 -8.72
CA SER A 334 -10.74 15.34 -7.45
C SER A 334 -12.08 14.98 -6.83
N PHE A 335 -12.07 14.50 -5.60
CA PHE A 335 -13.29 14.07 -4.90
C PHE A 335 -13.74 15.11 -3.89
N GLY A 336 -15.03 15.08 -3.55
CA GLY A 336 -15.52 15.73 -2.34
C GLY A 336 -14.94 15.11 -1.06
N PRO A 337 -15.31 15.64 0.13
CA PRO A 337 -14.86 15.10 1.41
C PRO A 337 -15.15 13.60 1.53
N ALA A 338 -14.13 12.80 1.84
CA ALA A 338 -14.27 11.37 2.00
C ALA A 338 -15.16 11.05 3.21
N LEU A 339 -16.15 10.17 3.01
CA LEU A 339 -16.99 9.67 4.09
C LEU A 339 -16.29 8.55 4.87
N ALA A 340 -16.64 8.41 6.15
CA ALA A 340 -16.17 7.32 6.98
C ALA A 340 -16.59 5.96 6.40
N LEU A 341 -15.74 4.95 6.57
CA LEU A 341 -16.02 3.58 6.13
C LEU A 341 -17.34 3.07 6.74
N GLY A 342 -18.19 2.45 5.91
CA GLY A 342 -19.51 1.97 6.32
C GLY A 342 -20.64 2.98 6.15
N MET A 343 -20.33 4.26 5.88
CA MET A 343 -21.35 5.26 5.57
C MET A 343 -21.79 5.17 4.11
N GLY A 344 -23.12 5.08 3.91
CA GLY A 344 -23.74 5.26 2.60
C GLY A 344 -24.01 6.73 2.33
N ALA A 345 -24.18 7.08 1.06
CA ALA A 345 -24.55 8.42 0.64
C ALA A 345 -25.48 8.37 -0.57
N ASP A 346 -26.43 9.30 -0.60
CA ASP A 346 -27.32 9.49 -1.74
C ASP A 346 -26.65 10.34 -2.83
N GLU A 347 -25.67 11.18 -2.45
CA GLU A 347 -24.98 12.07 -3.37
C GLU A 347 -23.56 12.37 -2.87
N GLU A 348 -22.55 11.76 -3.52
CA GLU A 348 -21.14 12.12 -3.43
C GLU A 348 -20.72 12.77 -4.76
N VAL A 349 -19.72 13.66 -4.72
CA VAL A 349 -19.27 14.43 -5.89
C VAL A 349 -17.82 14.12 -6.26
N LEU A 350 -17.57 14.08 -7.57
CA LEU A 350 -16.27 13.85 -8.20
C LEU A 350 -16.13 14.77 -9.42
N ASP A 351 -15.02 15.48 -9.51
CA ASP A 351 -14.57 16.14 -10.75
C ASP A 351 -13.49 15.27 -11.40
N CYS A 352 -13.61 15.00 -12.69
CA CYS A 352 -12.64 14.20 -13.45
C CYS A 352 -12.37 14.79 -14.83
N ASP A 353 -11.16 14.59 -15.35
CA ASP A 353 -10.79 15.02 -16.69
C ASP A 353 -10.92 13.84 -17.66
N LEU A 354 -11.85 13.94 -18.61
CA LEU A 354 -12.16 12.88 -19.57
C LEU A 354 -11.75 13.28 -20.99
N LEU A 355 -11.27 12.32 -21.76
CA LEU A 355 -10.94 12.50 -23.17
C LEU A 355 -12.18 12.20 -24.01
N LEU A 356 -12.97 13.24 -24.27
CA LEU A 356 -14.20 13.15 -25.06
C LEU A 356 -13.93 13.66 -26.48
N GLU A 357 -14.75 13.23 -27.44
CA GLU A 357 -14.59 13.57 -28.86
C GLU A 357 -14.51 15.09 -29.11
N ARG A 358 -15.26 15.87 -28.33
CA ARG A 358 -15.34 17.34 -28.45
C ARG A 358 -14.56 18.11 -27.38
N SER A 359 -13.60 17.45 -26.72
CA SER A 359 -12.84 18.06 -25.63
C SER A 359 -11.97 19.24 -26.06
N ALA A 360 -11.45 19.25 -27.29
CA ALA A 360 -10.69 20.39 -27.81
C ALA A 360 -11.57 21.64 -27.94
N GLN A 361 -12.79 21.48 -28.45
CA GLN A 361 -13.77 22.56 -28.56
C GLN A 361 -14.24 23.05 -27.18
N ASP A 362 -14.41 22.14 -26.22
CA ASP A 362 -14.81 22.48 -24.85
C ASP A 362 -13.75 23.32 -24.14
N MET A 363 -12.47 22.91 -24.22
CA MET A 363 -11.35 23.67 -23.66
C MET A 363 -11.17 25.05 -24.30
N ALA A 364 -11.49 25.17 -25.59
CA ALA A 364 -11.48 26.44 -26.32
C ALA A 364 -12.73 27.29 -26.07
N ASP A 365 -13.64 26.86 -25.18
CA ASP A 365 -14.91 27.50 -24.87
C ASP A 365 -15.82 27.72 -26.10
N LEU A 366 -15.77 26.77 -27.04
CA LEU A 366 -16.56 26.79 -28.29
C LEU A 366 -17.85 25.96 -28.20
N LEU A 367 -18.15 25.38 -27.03
CA LEU A 367 -19.38 24.64 -26.78
C LEU A 367 -20.39 25.53 -26.05
N ASP A 368 -21.61 25.58 -26.57
CA ASP A 368 -22.74 26.15 -25.84
C ASP A 368 -23.25 25.16 -24.77
N GLU A 369 -24.14 25.65 -23.91
CA GLU A 369 -24.70 24.85 -22.82
C GLU A 369 -25.48 23.64 -23.34
N ALA A 370 -26.19 23.78 -24.46
CA ALA A 370 -26.95 22.69 -25.07
C ALA A 370 -26.03 21.55 -25.55
N ALA A 371 -24.90 21.89 -26.18
CA ALA A 371 -23.90 20.92 -26.59
C ALA A 371 -23.24 20.22 -25.40
N ARG A 372 -22.91 20.97 -24.34
CA ARG A 372 -22.36 20.40 -23.09
C ARG A 372 -23.35 19.44 -22.43
N GLN A 373 -24.64 19.81 -22.38
CA GLN A 373 -25.69 18.96 -21.82
C GLN A 373 -25.84 17.66 -22.62
N ALA A 374 -25.88 17.74 -23.96
CA ALA A 374 -25.99 16.55 -24.80
C ALA A 374 -24.81 15.56 -24.60
N ILE A 375 -23.59 16.08 -24.44
CA ILE A 375 -22.41 15.26 -24.12
C ILE A 375 -22.57 14.61 -22.73
N ALA A 376 -23.04 15.39 -21.74
CA ALA A 376 -23.24 14.91 -20.38
C ALA A 376 -24.32 13.82 -20.29
N ASP A 377 -25.42 13.95 -21.04
CA ASP A 377 -26.50 12.96 -21.08
C ASP A 377 -26.01 11.62 -21.66
N ALA A 378 -25.30 11.67 -22.80
CA ALA A 378 -24.70 10.48 -23.42
C ALA A 378 -23.65 9.81 -22.50
N LEU A 379 -22.89 10.61 -21.76
CA LEU A 379 -21.95 10.12 -20.76
C LEU A 379 -22.68 9.43 -19.61
N LEU A 380 -23.74 10.04 -19.09
CA LEU A 380 -24.54 9.53 -17.98
C LEU A 380 -25.15 8.16 -18.30
N GLU A 381 -25.70 7.97 -19.49
CA GLU A 381 -26.25 6.68 -19.93
C GLU A 381 -25.18 5.57 -19.92
N ARG A 382 -24.01 5.84 -20.50
CA ARG A 382 -22.89 4.87 -20.54
C ARG A 382 -22.39 4.53 -19.13
N LEU A 383 -22.27 5.53 -18.27
CA LEU A 383 -21.81 5.34 -16.89
C LEU A 383 -22.80 4.54 -16.06
N ARG A 384 -24.11 4.80 -16.18
CA ARG A 384 -25.15 4.02 -15.49
C ARG A 384 -25.14 2.56 -15.92
N ALA A 385 -24.94 2.27 -17.20
CA ALA A 385 -24.83 0.89 -17.69
C ALA A 385 -23.57 0.16 -17.18
N ALA A 386 -22.48 0.88 -16.92
CA ALA A 386 -21.21 0.31 -16.46
C ALA A 386 -21.05 0.27 -14.94
N ALA A 387 -21.92 0.96 -14.19
CA ALA A 387 -21.81 1.11 -12.75
C ALA A 387 -21.81 -0.26 -12.03
N PRO A 388 -20.94 -0.47 -11.04
CA PRO A 388 -20.96 -1.68 -10.23
C PRO A 388 -22.24 -1.73 -9.34
N PRO A 389 -22.69 -2.92 -8.94
CA PRO A 389 -23.82 -3.05 -8.01
C PRO A 389 -23.63 -2.22 -6.74
N GLY A 390 -24.64 -1.44 -6.36
CA GLY A 390 -24.61 -0.54 -5.20
C GLY A 390 -24.06 0.86 -5.48
N MET A 391 -23.55 1.13 -6.69
CA MET A 391 -23.21 2.47 -7.18
C MET A 391 -24.30 2.93 -8.14
N GLU A 392 -24.84 4.12 -7.91
CA GLU A 392 -25.79 4.75 -8.82
C GLU A 392 -25.18 6.06 -9.31
N ILE A 393 -25.09 6.26 -10.62
CA ILE A 393 -24.65 7.55 -11.17
C ILE A 393 -25.89 8.45 -11.27
N VAL A 394 -25.95 9.42 -10.38
CA VAL A 394 -27.09 10.33 -10.19
C VAL A 394 -27.15 11.32 -11.34
N SER A 395 -26.06 12.04 -11.58
CA SER A 395 -25.96 13.03 -12.65
C SER A 395 -24.53 13.21 -13.14
N ALA A 396 -24.40 13.77 -14.34
CA ALA A 396 -23.15 14.17 -14.95
C ALA A 396 -23.32 15.55 -15.58
N ARG A 397 -22.28 16.39 -15.54
CA ARG A 397 -22.25 17.70 -16.21
C ARG A 397 -20.85 18.03 -16.67
N ILE A 398 -20.71 18.65 -17.83
CA ILE A 398 -19.45 19.26 -18.26
C ILE A 398 -19.26 20.57 -17.50
N VAL A 399 -18.14 20.72 -16.80
CA VAL A 399 -17.79 21.92 -16.05
C VAL A 399 -17.26 22.95 -17.04
N ALA A 400 -17.93 24.09 -17.15
CA ALA A 400 -17.54 25.14 -18.08
C ALA A 400 -16.17 25.74 -17.69
N PRO A 401 -15.37 26.21 -18.67
CA PRO A 401 -14.12 26.91 -18.39
C PRO A 401 -14.32 28.07 -17.41
N GLY A 402 -13.52 28.11 -16.33
CA GLY A 402 -13.58 29.16 -15.31
C GLY A 402 -14.57 28.91 -14.16
N GLU A 403 -15.40 27.87 -14.23
CA GLU A 403 -16.23 27.47 -13.09
C GLU A 403 -15.38 26.86 -11.96
N LEU A 404 -15.85 27.00 -10.71
CA LEU A 404 -15.19 26.41 -9.55
C LEU A 404 -15.17 24.88 -9.61
N THR A 405 -14.00 24.34 -9.33
CA THR A 405 -13.72 22.90 -9.33
C THR A 405 -13.40 22.42 -7.93
N LEU A 406 -13.58 21.12 -7.70
CA LEU A 406 -13.10 20.45 -6.50
C LEU A 406 -11.57 20.53 -6.48
N ARG A 407 -11.01 20.84 -5.31
CA ARG A 407 -9.56 20.96 -5.11
C ARG A 407 -8.97 19.68 -4.59
#